data_AF-A0A239FBF7-F1
#
_entry.id   AF-A0A239FBF7-F1
#
_cell.length_a   1.000
_cell.length_b   1.000
_cell.length_c   1.000
_cell.angle_alpha   90.00
_cell.angle_beta   90.00
_cell.angle_gamma   90.00
#
_symmetry.space_group_name_H-M   'P 1'
#
loop_
_entity.id
_entity.type
_entity.pdbx_description
1 polymer ?
#
loop_
_entity_poly.entity_id
_entity_poly.type
_entity_poly.pdbx_seq_one_letter_code
_entity_poly.pdbx_strand_id
1 'polypeptide(L)'
;MTAQHTPGPWHAEGPDPMFGDYNIHQPDVRAAVAAVVSNLRPADEVAANAHLVAAAPDLLAQLKFATKLLGAFPAVGSTAQVDAMRRAIASAEGRQA
;
A
#
# COMPACT_ATOMS: atom_id res chain seq x y z
N MET A 1 -8.17 -8.54 19.63
CA MET A 1 -7.07 -7.75 19.06
C MET A 1 -7.02 -8.03 17.58
N THR A 2 -7.35 -7.08 16.70
CA THR A 2 -7.07 -7.24 15.25
C THR A 2 -7.00 -5.88 14.57
N ALA A 3 -5.85 -5.23 14.69
CA ALA A 3 -5.34 -4.38 13.63
C ALA A 3 -3.88 -4.82 13.42
N GLN A 4 -3.64 -5.62 12.37
CA GLN A 4 -2.31 -6.16 12.08
C GLN A 4 -1.43 -5.14 11.32
N HIS A 5 -2.04 -4.07 10.79
CA HIS A 5 -1.40 -2.98 10.07
C HIS A 5 -1.96 -1.63 10.55
N THR A 6 -1.17 -0.56 10.43
CA THR A 6 -1.59 0.81 10.73
C THR A 6 -2.71 1.25 9.78
N PRO A 7 -3.91 1.61 10.25
CA PRO A 7 -4.98 2.09 9.37
C PRO A 7 -4.55 3.35 8.60
N GLY A 8 -5.00 3.43 7.35
CA GLY A 8 -4.90 4.65 6.55
C GLY A 8 -5.88 5.74 7.01
N PRO A 9 -5.84 6.93 6.39
CA PRO A 9 -4.93 7.31 5.31
C PRO A 9 -3.49 7.51 5.80
N TRP A 10 -2.52 7.31 4.91
CA TRP A 10 -1.12 7.66 5.16
C TRP A 10 -0.72 8.85 4.28
N HIS A 11 0.25 9.63 4.74
CA HIS A 11 0.78 10.78 4.03
C HIS A 11 2.27 10.60 3.78
N ALA A 12 2.73 10.92 2.57
CA ALA A 12 4.14 11.03 2.26
C ALA A 12 4.58 12.48 2.54
N GLU A 13 5.35 12.67 3.59
CA GLU A 13 6.06 13.93 3.83
C GLU A 13 7.13 14.10 2.75
N GLY A 14 7.30 15.34 2.26
CA GLY A 14 8.28 15.67 1.23
C GLY A 14 9.70 15.23 1.61
N PRO A 15 10.62 15.25 0.63
CA PRO A 15 11.95 14.70 0.83
C PRO A 15 12.67 15.46 1.95
N ASP A 16 13.27 14.70 2.85
CA ASP A 16 14.19 15.25 3.84
C ASP A 16 15.32 16.03 3.14
N PRO A 17 15.63 17.26 3.58
CA PRO A 17 16.62 18.10 2.90
C PRO A 17 18.06 17.57 2.98
N MET A 18 18.37 16.67 3.91
CA MET A 18 19.72 16.15 4.13
C MET A 18 19.99 14.88 3.31
N PHE A 19 19.02 13.98 3.24
CA PHE A 19 19.15 12.65 2.65
C PHE A 19 18.21 12.41 1.47
N GLY A 20 17.18 13.23 1.26
CA GLY A 20 16.21 13.05 0.18
C GLY A 20 15.19 11.93 0.41
N ASP A 21 15.12 11.41 1.64
CA ASP A 21 14.21 10.34 2.05
C ASP A 21 12.79 10.87 2.26
N TYR A 22 11.78 10.02 2.02
CA TYR A 22 10.38 10.35 2.34
C TYR A 22 9.92 9.59 3.57
N ASN A 23 9.36 10.30 4.55
CA ASN A 23 8.66 9.69 5.67
C ASN A 23 7.18 9.49 5.33
N ILE A 24 6.67 8.31 5.60
CA ILE A 24 5.24 7.98 5.48
C ILE A 24 4.67 7.97 6.88
N HIS A 25 3.63 8.77 7.14
CA HIS A 25 3.07 8.92 8.49
C HIS A 25 1.53 9.01 8.48
N GLN A 26 0.89 8.81 9.63
CA GLN A 26 -0.52 9.17 9.80
C GLN A 26 -0.67 10.70 9.89
N PRO A 27 -1.70 11.31 9.25
CA PRO A 27 -1.88 12.76 9.23
C PRO A 27 -1.93 13.41 10.62
N ASP A 28 -2.66 12.79 11.56
CA ASP A 28 -3.00 13.43 12.84
C ASP A 28 -1.91 13.26 13.92
N VAL A 29 -1.08 12.22 13.80
CA VAL A 29 -0.13 11.82 14.85
C VAL A 29 1.32 12.05 14.44
N ARG A 30 1.60 12.25 13.14
CA ARG A 30 2.96 12.27 12.55
C ARG A 30 3.86 11.09 12.99
N ALA A 31 3.28 10.02 13.51
CA ALA A 31 4.00 8.79 13.81
C ALA A 31 4.40 8.11 12.50
N ALA A 32 5.70 7.82 12.36
CA ALA A 32 6.23 7.16 11.18
C ALA A 32 5.63 5.75 11.03
N VAL A 33 5.14 5.46 9.83
CA VAL A 33 4.59 4.17 9.39
C VAL A 33 5.60 3.45 8.48
N ALA A 34 6.28 4.19 7.61
CA ALA A 34 7.33 3.69 6.73
C ALA A 34 8.28 4.84 6.33
N ALA A 35 9.43 4.49 5.76
CA ALA A 35 10.32 5.45 5.10
C ALA A 35 10.74 4.89 3.74
N VAL A 36 10.82 5.77 2.73
CA VAL A 36 11.35 5.45 1.41
C VAL A 36 12.73 6.09 1.30
N VAL A 37 13.75 5.24 1.33
CA VAL A 37 15.15 5.66 1.32
C VAL A 37 15.63 6.02 -0.08
N SER A 38 16.40 7.09 -0.19
CA SER A 38 16.90 7.64 -1.44
C SER A 38 18.17 6.96 -1.95
N ASN A 39 18.83 6.12 -1.14
CA ASN A 39 20.14 5.51 -1.36
C ASN A 39 20.46 5.19 -2.84
N LEU A 40 21.14 6.13 -3.52
CA LEU A 40 21.58 6.06 -4.92
C LEU A 40 20.46 5.94 -5.97
N ARG A 41 19.23 6.32 -5.62
CA ARG A 41 18.09 6.34 -6.54
C ARG A 41 17.83 7.75 -7.08
N PRO A 42 17.32 7.87 -8.31
CA PRO A 42 16.79 9.13 -8.82
C PRO A 42 15.69 9.69 -7.89
N ALA A 43 15.71 11.00 -7.63
CA ALA A 43 14.78 11.64 -6.70
C ALA A 43 13.30 11.50 -7.10
N ASP A 44 13.03 11.47 -8.41
CA ASP A 44 11.71 11.21 -8.98
C ASP A 44 11.22 9.78 -8.72
N GLU A 45 12.12 8.80 -8.78
CA GLU A 45 11.82 7.41 -8.42
C GLU A 45 11.48 7.28 -6.92
N VAL A 46 12.24 7.96 -6.05
CA VAL A 46 11.99 7.96 -4.60
C VAL A 46 10.62 8.58 -4.28
N ALA A 47 10.31 9.72 -4.91
CA ALA A 47 9.02 10.39 -4.77
C ALA A 47 7.86 9.49 -5.24
N ALA A 48 8.00 8.86 -6.42
CA ALA A 48 6.99 7.95 -6.97
C ALA A 48 6.74 6.76 -6.02
N ASN A 49 7.80 6.17 -5.49
CA ASN A 49 7.70 5.07 -4.53
C ASN A 49 7.03 5.51 -3.23
N ALA A 50 7.35 6.69 -2.70
CA ALA A 50 6.72 7.25 -1.51
C ALA A 50 5.21 7.44 -1.69
N HIS A 51 4.78 7.99 -2.82
CA HIS A 51 3.36 8.12 -3.14
C HIS A 51 2.65 6.77 -3.27
N LEU A 52 3.29 5.78 -3.89
CA LEU A 52 2.73 4.43 -4.00
C LEU A 52 2.55 3.77 -2.63
N VAL A 53 3.56 3.87 -1.75
CA VAL A 53 3.49 3.33 -0.38
C VAL A 53 2.41 4.04 0.43
N ALA A 54 2.32 5.37 0.36
CA ALA A 54 1.28 6.14 1.06
C ALA A 54 -0.15 5.74 0.61
N ALA A 55 -0.33 5.39 -0.66
CA ALA A 55 -1.62 4.95 -1.21
C ALA A 55 -1.96 3.48 -0.89
N ALA A 56 -1.06 2.70 -0.29
CA ALA A 56 -1.25 1.27 -0.08
C ALA A 56 -2.54 0.90 0.69
N PRO A 57 -2.97 1.63 1.74
CA PRO A 57 -4.24 1.35 2.43
C PRO A 57 -5.46 1.47 1.50
N ASP A 58 -5.50 2.51 0.68
CA ASP A 58 -6.61 2.77 -0.24
C ASP A 58 -6.61 1.75 -1.39
N LEU A 59 -5.44 1.43 -1.93
CA LEU A 59 -5.28 0.38 -2.94
C LEU A 59 -5.76 -0.98 -2.41
N LEU A 60 -5.41 -1.35 -1.17
CA LEU A 60 -5.87 -2.59 -0.54
C LEU A 60 -7.40 -2.60 -0.35
N ALA A 61 -7.98 -1.47 0.09
CA ALA A 61 -9.42 -1.34 0.25
C ALA A 61 -10.17 -1.51 -1.08
N GLN A 62 -9.69 -0.86 -2.15
CA GLN A 62 -10.26 -0.98 -3.49
C GLN A 62 -10.10 -2.39 -4.07
N LEU A 63 -8.96 -3.05 -3.83
CA LEU A 63 -8.73 -4.41 -4.31
C LEU A 63 -9.66 -5.43 -3.63
N LYS A 64 -9.91 -5.27 -2.32
CA LYS A 64 -10.91 -6.05 -1.58
C LYS A 64 -12.32 -5.82 -2.12
N PHE A 65 -12.67 -4.57 -2.41
CA PHE A 65 -13.96 -4.26 -3.02
C PHE A 65 -14.11 -4.90 -4.41
N ALA A 66 -13.10 -4.76 -5.27
CA ALA A 66 -13.08 -5.31 -6.62
C ALA A 66 -13.19 -6.85 -6.61
N THR A 67 -12.44 -7.55 -5.76
CA THR A 67 -12.51 -9.01 -5.66
C THR A 67 -13.87 -9.51 -5.18
N LYS A 68 -14.53 -8.78 -4.26
CA LYS A 68 -15.90 -9.08 -3.84
C LYS A 68 -16.90 -8.88 -4.98
N LEU A 69 -16.80 -7.77 -5.71
CA LEU A 69 -17.68 -7.47 -6.84
C LEU A 69 -17.52 -8.51 -7.96
N LEU A 70 -16.29 -8.81 -8.36
CA LEU A 70 -15.99 -9.78 -9.42
C LEU A 70 -16.38 -11.20 -9.02
N GLY A 71 -16.23 -11.55 -7.74
CA GLY A 71 -16.63 -12.85 -7.19
C GLY A 71 -18.13 -13.12 -7.25
N ALA A 72 -18.98 -12.09 -7.35
CA ALA A 72 -20.42 -12.24 -7.50
C ALA A 72 -20.85 -12.71 -8.91
N PHE A 73 -19.94 -12.69 -9.89
CA PHE A 73 -20.21 -13.10 -11.27
C PHE A 73 -19.40 -14.36 -11.63
N PRO A 74 -20.02 -15.56 -11.71
CA PRO A 74 -19.30 -16.82 -11.91
C PRO A 74 -18.38 -16.85 -13.13
N ALA A 75 -18.76 -16.19 -14.23
CA ALA A 75 -17.95 -16.12 -15.45
C ALA A 75 -16.62 -15.35 -15.29
N VAL A 76 -16.50 -14.51 -14.26
CA VAL A 76 -15.33 -13.63 -14.04
C VAL A 76 -14.63 -13.95 -12.72
N GLY A 77 -15.38 -14.39 -11.70
CA GLY A 77 -14.90 -14.60 -10.33
C GLY A 77 -13.90 -15.75 -10.14
N SER A 78 -13.74 -16.62 -11.13
CA SER A 78 -12.79 -17.74 -11.14
C SER A 78 -11.66 -17.58 -12.17
N THR A 79 -11.43 -16.36 -12.67
CA THR A 79 -10.29 -16.09 -13.55
C THR A 79 -8.97 -16.09 -12.77
N ALA A 80 -7.88 -16.46 -13.44
CA ALA A 80 -6.53 -16.41 -12.87
C ALA A 80 -6.16 -15.01 -12.33
N GLN A 81 -6.72 -13.95 -12.93
CA GLN A 81 -6.52 -12.58 -12.48
C GLN A 81 -7.19 -12.33 -11.12
N VAL A 82 -8.42 -12.79 -10.91
CA VAL A 82 -9.11 -12.66 -9.61
C VAL A 82 -8.37 -13.45 -8.52
N ASP A 83 -7.83 -14.62 -8.86
CA ASP A 83 -7.00 -15.39 -7.94
C ASP A 83 -5.69 -14.66 -7.59
N ALA A 84 -5.06 -13.98 -8.57
CA ALA A 84 -3.89 -13.14 -8.31
C ALA A 84 -4.21 -11.97 -7.38
N MET A 85 -5.37 -11.31 -7.54
CA MET A 85 -5.83 -10.26 -6.63
C MET A 85 -6.04 -10.79 -5.21
N ARG A 86 -6.64 -11.98 -5.05
CA ARG A 86 -6.82 -12.62 -3.73
C ARG A 86 -5.49 -12.94 -3.06
N ARG A 87 -4.49 -13.41 -3.82
CA ARG A 87 -3.12 -13.62 -3.32
C ARG A 87 -2.47 -12.32 -2.89
N ALA A 88 -2.57 -11.25 -3.69
CA ALA A 88 -2.03 -9.94 -3.33
C ALA A 88 -2.67 -9.40 -2.03
N ILE A 89 -3.99 -9.55 -1.86
CA ILE A 89 -4.68 -9.22 -0.60
C ILE A 89 -4.15 -10.07 0.56
N ALA A 90 -3.99 -11.37 0.37
CA ALA A 90 -3.47 -12.26 1.42
C ALA A 90 -2.02 -11.90 1.81
N SER A 91 -1.17 -11.56 0.85
CA SER A 91 0.20 -11.08 1.08
C SER A 91 0.19 -9.77 1.88
N ALA A 92 -0.59 -8.78 1.46
CA ALA A 92 -0.72 -7.49 2.13
C ALA A 92 -1.28 -7.61 3.57
N GLU A 93 -1.97 -8.71 3.88
CA GLU A 93 -2.52 -9.00 5.21
C GLU A 93 -1.68 -9.99 6.02
N GLY A 94 -0.47 -10.32 5.55
CA GLY A 94 0.44 -11.24 6.25
C GLY A 94 -0.09 -12.68 6.37
N ARG A 95 -1.03 -13.08 5.51
CA ARG A 95 -1.63 -14.42 5.51
C ARG A 95 -0.94 -15.43 4.59
N GLN A 96 0.14 -15.05 3.93
CA GLN A 96 0.95 -15.95 3.12
C GLN A 96 2.29 -16.22 3.83
N ALA A 97 2.63 -17.50 3.98
CA ALA A 97 3.97 -17.99 4.26
C ALA A 97 4.58 -18.55 2.97
#